data_AF-A0A1A8JVG1-F1
#
_entry.id   AF-A0A1A8JVG1-F1
#
_cell.length_a   1.000
_cell.length_b   1.000
_cell.length_c   1.000
_cell.angle_alpha   90.00
_cell.angle_beta   90.00
_cell.angle_gamma   90.00
#
_symmetry.space_group_name_H-M   'P 1'
#
loop_
_entity.id
_entity.type
_entity.pdbx_description
1 polymer ?
#
loop_
_entity_poly.entity_id
_entity_poly.type
_entity_poly.pdbx_seq_one_letter_code
_entity_poly.pdbx_strand_id
1 'polypeptide(L)'
;MARFRLKTCIASIALVLFVLIVTLTLKSLTTEDSSFQSPGDVRVIPDKKNDPQSQRNYQKTPEDTDMNESDRNSELEAALRKYPPPNYYLHTFYYVWYGNPKFDGKYVHWDHPQLPHWDAEVARGYPQGRHVPPDDIGSNFYPSLGPYSSRDTSVMEAHMQQLRTAAI
;
A
#
# COMPACT_ATOMS: atom_id res chain seq x y z
N MET A 1 -28.32 -25.64 56.11
CA MET A 1 -27.06 -25.12 55.49
C MET A 1 -26.77 -25.67 54.08
N ALA A 2 -27.19 -26.88 53.71
CA ALA A 2 -26.88 -27.48 52.39
C ALA A 2 -27.53 -26.80 51.16
N ARG A 3 -28.77 -26.28 51.29
CA ARG A 3 -29.49 -25.66 50.16
C ARG A 3 -28.93 -24.29 49.72
N PHE A 4 -28.25 -23.58 50.61
CA PHE A 4 -27.61 -22.30 50.29
C PHE A 4 -26.32 -22.52 49.48
N ARG A 5 -25.56 -23.56 49.83
CA ARG A 5 -24.32 -23.98 49.15
C ARG A 5 -24.58 -24.48 47.71
N LEU A 6 -25.73 -25.11 47.46
CA LEU A 6 -26.12 -25.59 46.13
C LEU A 6 -26.52 -24.44 45.19
N LYS A 7 -27.28 -23.46 45.67
CA LYS A 7 -27.69 -22.29 44.87
C LYS A 7 -26.50 -21.40 44.50
N THR A 8 -25.58 -21.19 45.44
CA THR A 8 -24.33 -20.46 45.16
C THR A 8 -23.46 -21.23 44.17
N CYS A 9 -23.41 -22.56 44.25
CA CYS A 9 -22.64 -23.40 43.32
C CYS A 9 -23.22 -23.37 41.90
N ILE A 10 -24.55 -23.43 41.77
CA ILE A 10 -25.25 -23.32 40.47
C ILE A 10 -25.02 -21.93 39.87
N ALA A 11 -25.12 -20.86 40.67
CA ALA A 11 -24.86 -19.50 40.20
C ALA A 11 -23.41 -19.31 39.74
N SER A 12 -22.44 -19.87 40.47
CA SER A 12 -21.03 -19.82 40.07
C SER A 12 -20.74 -20.64 38.80
N ILE A 13 -21.36 -21.81 38.64
CA ILE A 13 -21.23 -22.62 37.41
C ILE A 13 -21.84 -21.86 36.22
N ALA A 14 -23.01 -21.27 36.38
CA ALA A 14 -23.65 -20.47 35.34
C ALA A 14 -22.80 -19.27 34.92
N LEU A 15 -22.15 -18.59 35.88
CA LEU A 15 -21.25 -17.48 35.61
C LEU A 15 -19.99 -17.92 34.84
N VAL A 16 -19.39 -19.05 35.21
CA VAL A 16 -18.22 -19.61 34.50
C VAL A 16 -18.59 -20.00 33.07
N LEU A 17 -19.75 -20.64 32.87
CA LEU A 17 -20.23 -21.00 31.53
C LEU A 17 -20.52 -19.75 30.68
N PHE A 18 -21.10 -18.72 31.27
CA PHE A 18 -21.35 -17.45 30.57
C PHE A 18 -20.04 -16.79 30.12
N VAL A 19 -19.04 -16.72 31.00
CA VAL A 19 -17.72 -16.18 30.64
C VAL A 19 -17.06 -17.00 29.53
N LEU A 20 -17.13 -18.34 29.57
CA LEU A 20 -16.59 -19.20 28.51
C LEU A 20 -17.29 -18.99 27.16
N ILE A 21 -18.62 -18.84 27.15
CA ILE A 21 -19.36 -18.57 25.91
C ILE A 21 -18.98 -17.20 25.34
N VAL A 22 -18.86 -16.18 26.19
CA VAL A 22 -18.44 -14.84 25.77
C VAL A 22 -17.01 -14.85 25.21
N THR A 23 -16.07 -15.57 25.84
CA THR A 23 -14.69 -15.64 25.32
C THR A 23 -14.59 -16.42 24.02
N LEU A 24 -15.35 -17.51 23.85
CA LEU A 24 -15.37 -18.28 22.61
C LEU A 24 -16.04 -17.52 21.46
N THR A 25 -17.11 -16.77 21.73
CA THR A 25 -17.76 -15.92 20.73
C THR A 25 -16.90 -14.73 20.34
N LEU A 26 -16.27 -14.04 21.30
CA LEU A 26 -15.28 -12.99 21.01
C LEU A 26 -14.10 -13.53 20.19
N LYS A 27 -13.57 -14.71 20.55
CA LYS A 27 -12.47 -15.35 19.82
C LYS A 27 -12.87 -15.80 18.40
N SER A 28 -14.13 -16.15 18.19
CA SER A 28 -14.67 -16.49 16.86
C SER A 28 -14.98 -15.25 16.02
N LEU A 29 -15.25 -14.11 16.64
CA LEU A 29 -15.49 -12.83 15.97
C LEU A 29 -14.20 -12.07 15.69
N THR A 30 -13.13 -12.35 16.44
CA THR A 30 -11.77 -11.98 16.05
C THR A 30 -11.30 -12.92 14.97
N THR A 31 -11.46 -12.51 13.71
CA THR A 31 -10.68 -13.08 12.61
C THR A 31 -9.21 -12.98 12.98
N GLU A 32 -8.50 -14.11 13.05
CA GLU A 32 -7.05 -14.12 13.17
C GLU A 32 -6.46 -13.56 11.87
N ASP A 33 -6.45 -12.24 11.74
CA ASP A 33 -5.61 -11.57 10.76
C ASP A 33 -4.18 -11.62 11.28
N SER A 34 -3.46 -12.59 10.72
CA SER A 34 -2.02 -12.62 10.54
C SER A 34 -1.17 -12.53 11.81
N SER A 35 -0.57 -13.68 12.13
CA SER A 35 0.75 -13.77 12.73
C SER A 35 1.67 -12.66 12.20
N PHE A 36 1.86 -11.66 13.06
CA PHE A 36 2.86 -10.61 12.94
C PHE A 36 4.22 -11.27 12.71
N GLN A 37 4.72 -11.18 11.49
CA GLN A 37 6.02 -11.73 11.13
C GLN A 37 7.09 -10.92 11.87
N SER A 38 7.75 -11.60 12.80
CA SER A 38 8.88 -11.08 13.56
C SER A 38 9.95 -10.49 12.61
N PRO A 39 10.53 -9.31 12.90
CA PRO A 39 11.59 -8.73 12.09
C PRO A 39 12.90 -9.45 12.40
N GLY A 40 13.19 -10.55 11.69
CA GLY A 40 14.39 -11.32 11.97
C GLY A 40 14.78 -12.44 11.02
N ASP A 41 14.14 -12.58 9.85
CA ASP A 41 14.50 -13.66 8.91
C ASP A 41 14.73 -13.11 7.50
N VAL A 42 15.91 -12.48 7.34
CA VAL A 42 16.47 -12.16 6.02
C VAL A 42 16.86 -13.47 5.35
N ARG A 43 15.95 -14.04 4.57
CA ARG A 43 16.29 -15.13 3.66
C ARG A 43 17.03 -14.53 2.46
N VAL A 44 18.36 -14.58 2.53
CA VAL A 44 19.28 -14.28 1.43
C VAL A 44 18.80 -15.01 0.18
N ILE A 45 18.38 -14.27 -0.84
CA ILE A 45 18.11 -14.82 -2.18
C ILE A 45 19.49 -15.19 -2.77
N PRO A 46 19.77 -16.47 -3.07
CA PRO A 46 21.03 -16.82 -3.70
C PRO A 46 21.02 -16.34 -5.15
N ASP A 47 22.10 -15.66 -5.52
CA ASP A 47 22.51 -15.25 -6.86
C ASP A 47 22.27 -16.39 -7.87
N LYS A 48 21.26 -16.25 -8.73
CA LYS A 48 20.99 -17.20 -9.80
C LYS A 48 21.68 -16.73 -11.07
N LYS A 49 22.97 -17.04 -11.17
CA LYS A 49 23.69 -17.12 -12.45
C LYS A 49 23.00 -18.15 -13.35
N ASN A 50 22.69 -17.71 -14.57
CA ASN A 50 22.49 -18.46 -15.81
C ASN A 50 21.56 -19.68 -15.80
N ASP A 51 20.40 -19.55 -16.43
CA ASP A 51 19.84 -20.65 -17.25
C ASP A 51 18.99 -20.08 -18.40
N PRO A 52 19.14 -20.56 -19.65
CA PRO A 52 18.50 -20.00 -20.84
C PRO A 52 17.12 -20.64 -21.12
N GLN A 53 16.28 -19.88 -21.81
CA GLN A 53 14.97 -20.26 -22.38
C GLN A 53 13.78 -20.38 -21.41
N SER A 54 12.99 -19.30 -21.35
CA SER A 54 11.54 -19.41 -21.22
C SER A 54 10.91 -18.58 -22.33
N GLN A 55 10.53 -19.24 -23.41
CA GLN A 55 9.78 -18.64 -24.50
C GLN A 55 8.28 -18.63 -24.17
N ARG A 56 7.72 -17.41 -24.22
CA ARG A 56 6.42 -17.01 -24.78
C ARG A 56 5.11 -17.37 -24.05
N ASN A 57 4.33 -16.32 -23.75
CA ASN A 57 3.29 -15.86 -24.68
C ASN A 57 2.82 -14.43 -24.33
N TYR A 58 3.40 -13.44 -25.00
CA TYR A 58 2.81 -12.10 -25.12
C TYR A 58 2.20 -12.03 -26.52
N GLN A 59 0.86 -11.94 -26.60
CA GLN A 59 0.16 -11.72 -27.87
C GLN A 59 0.40 -10.28 -28.34
N LYS A 60 1.09 -10.14 -29.47
CA LYS A 60 1.40 -8.87 -30.13
C LYS A 60 0.19 -8.42 -30.97
N THR A 61 -0.33 -7.23 -30.70
CA THR A 61 -1.36 -6.56 -31.55
C THR A 61 -0.73 -6.15 -32.90
N PRO A 62 -1.46 -6.16 -34.03
CA PRO A 62 -0.87 -6.11 -35.39
C PRO A 62 -0.34 -4.76 -35.86
N GLU A 63 -0.30 -3.73 -35.02
CA GLU A 63 0.02 -2.36 -35.43
C GLU A 63 1.52 -2.01 -35.32
N ASP A 64 2.36 -3.01 -35.07
CA ASP A 64 3.79 -2.83 -34.82
C ASP A 64 4.62 -3.51 -35.92
N THR A 65 4.48 -2.97 -37.14
CA THR A 65 5.24 -3.37 -38.34
C THR A 65 6.37 -2.38 -38.58
N ASP A 66 7.60 -2.90 -38.64
CA ASP A 66 8.82 -2.32 -39.22
C ASP A 66 9.59 -1.19 -38.51
N MET A 67 9.99 -1.40 -37.26
CA MET A 67 11.20 -0.73 -36.74
C MET A 67 12.22 -1.76 -36.29
N ASN A 68 13.43 -1.68 -36.85
CA ASN A 68 14.58 -2.47 -36.43
C ASN A 68 14.90 -2.17 -34.95
N GLU A 69 15.20 -3.20 -34.16
CA GLU A 69 15.56 -3.10 -32.73
C GLU A 69 16.73 -2.13 -32.49
N SER A 70 17.68 -2.07 -33.44
CA SER A 70 18.80 -1.11 -33.43
C SER A 70 18.35 0.35 -33.46
N ASP A 71 17.30 0.67 -34.22
CA ASP A 71 16.82 2.04 -34.40
C ASP A 71 16.06 2.51 -33.15
N ARG A 72 15.24 1.62 -32.56
CA ARG A 72 14.59 1.87 -31.25
C ARG A 72 15.59 2.11 -30.14
N ASN A 73 16.68 1.33 -30.11
CA ASN A 73 17.70 1.49 -29.09
C ASN A 73 18.44 2.82 -29.26
N SER A 74 18.70 3.25 -30.50
CA SER A 74 19.35 4.53 -30.78
C SER A 74 18.48 5.73 -30.38
N GLU A 75 17.18 5.66 -30.66
CA GLU A 75 16.22 6.70 -30.26
C GLU A 75 16.05 6.76 -28.74
N LEU A 76 15.97 5.61 -28.07
CA LEU A 76 15.94 5.52 -26.62
C LEU A 76 17.20 6.13 -26.01
N GLU A 77 18.39 5.75 -26.49
CA GLU A 77 19.66 6.32 -26.02
C GLU A 77 19.72 7.84 -26.22
N ALA A 78 19.23 8.34 -27.35
CA ALA A 78 19.13 9.79 -27.59
C ALA A 78 18.20 10.47 -26.58
N ALA A 79 17.04 9.86 -26.28
CA ALA A 79 16.10 10.36 -25.27
C ALA A 79 16.70 10.32 -23.85
N LEU A 80 17.43 9.26 -23.50
CA LEU A 80 18.05 9.10 -22.19
C LEU A 80 19.19 10.07 -21.93
N ARG A 81 19.91 10.51 -22.98
CA ARG A 81 20.97 11.54 -22.90
C ARG A 81 20.46 12.91 -22.47
N LYS A 82 19.15 13.14 -22.50
CA LYS A 82 18.52 14.38 -21.99
C LYS A 82 18.65 14.51 -20.47
N TYR A 83 18.83 13.40 -19.76
CA TYR A 83 18.89 13.35 -18.30
C TYR A 83 20.29 12.96 -17.81
N PRO A 84 20.70 13.39 -16.62
CA PRO A 84 21.93 12.89 -16.02
C PRO A 84 21.88 11.36 -15.85
N PRO A 85 23.04 10.68 -15.84
CA PRO A 85 23.11 9.27 -15.50
C PRO A 85 22.65 9.08 -14.04
N PRO A 86 21.88 8.03 -13.74
CA PRO A 86 21.44 7.76 -12.37
C PRO A 86 22.65 7.41 -11.49
N ASN A 87 22.63 7.87 -10.23
CA ASN A 87 23.62 7.50 -9.24
C ASN A 87 23.10 6.31 -8.42
N TYR A 88 23.59 5.11 -8.72
CA TYR A 88 23.17 3.86 -8.06
C TYR A 88 23.52 3.76 -6.56
N TYR A 89 24.25 4.73 -5.99
CA TYR A 89 24.49 4.83 -4.55
C TYR A 89 23.53 5.81 -3.86
N LEU A 90 22.67 6.49 -4.62
CA LEU A 90 21.63 7.39 -4.12
C LEU A 90 20.28 6.68 -4.19
N HIS A 91 19.57 6.65 -3.06
CA HIS A 91 18.30 5.96 -2.93
C HIS A 91 17.21 6.96 -2.55
N THR A 92 15.98 6.68 -2.96
CA THR A 92 14.80 7.45 -2.56
C THR A 92 13.68 6.52 -2.11
N PHE A 93 12.84 7.01 -1.20
CA PHE A 93 11.60 6.33 -0.84
C PHE A 93 10.49 6.74 -1.80
N TYR A 94 9.82 5.76 -2.37
CA TYR A 94 8.74 5.97 -3.34
C TYR A 94 7.48 5.20 -2.92
N TYR A 95 6.33 5.88 -2.94
CA TYR A 95 5.06 5.35 -2.45
C TYR A 95 4.07 5.19 -3.60
N VAL A 96 3.59 3.96 -3.80
CA VAL A 96 2.67 3.57 -4.89
C VAL A 96 1.23 3.38 -4.44
N TRP A 97 0.82 4.10 -3.39
CA TRP A 97 -0.46 3.89 -2.70
C TRP A 97 -1.54 4.92 -3.06
N TYR A 98 -1.31 5.82 -4.01
CA TYR A 98 -2.28 6.88 -4.35
C TYR A 98 -3.27 6.41 -5.41
N GLY A 99 -4.52 6.85 -5.30
CA GLY A 99 -5.57 6.46 -6.25
C GLY A 99 -6.62 7.56 -6.46
N ASN A 100 -7.28 7.54 -7.62
CA ASN A 100 -8.31 8.50 -7.98
C ASN A 100 -9.52 7.85 -8.68
N PRO A 101 -10.67 8.53 -8.80
CA PRO A 101 -11.89 7.94 -9.36
C PRO A 101 -11.74 7.36 -10.77
N LYS A 102 -10.86 7.95 -11.59
CA LYS A 102 -10.67 7.54 -12.99
C LYS A 102 -10.00 6.17 -13.11
N PHE A 103 -8.98 5.90 -12.31
CA PHE A 103 -8.17 4.67 -12.41
C PHE A 103 -8.46 3.64 -11.31
N ASP A 104 -9.01 4.09 -10.17
CA ASP A 104 -9.19 3.28 -8.96
C ASP A 104 -10.65 3.21 -8.50
N GLY A 105 -11.56 3.93 -9.17
CA GLY A 105 -12.99 4.01 -8.83
C GLY A 105 -13.31 4.87 -7.60
N LYS A 106 -12.30 5.28 -6.84
CA LYS A 106 -12.40 6.21 -5.70
C LYS A 106 -11.05 6.88 -5.45
N TYR A 107 -11.05 7.93 -4.63
CA TYR A 107 -9.80 8.42 -4.07
C TYR A 107 -9.23 7.41 -3.06
N VAL A 108 -7.91 7.26 -3.08
CA VAL A 108 -7.15 6.42 -2.15
C VAL A 108 -5.93 7.21 -1.70
N HIS A 109 -5.69 7.24 -0.39
CA HIS A 109 -4.67 8.06 0.31
C HIS A 109 -4.87 9.58 0.20
N TRP A 110 -5.36 10.13 -0.91
CA TRP A 110 -5.67 11.56 -1.01
C TRP A 110 -6.80 11.98 -0.06
N ASP A 111 -7.78 11.10 0.15
CA ASP A 111 -8.92 11.29 1.05
C ASP A 111 -8.60 10.77 2.47
N HIS A 112 -7.34 10.83 2.91
CA HIS A 112 -6.91 10.26 4.18
C HIS A 112 -7.76 10.80 5.36
N PRO A 113 -8.10 9.98 6.37
CA PRO A 113 -8.73 10.48 7.58
C PRO A 113 -7.74 11.32 8.39
N GLN A 114 -8.23 12.39 9.00
CA GLN A 114 -7.49 13.10 10.03
C GLN A 114 -7.34 12.19 11.24
N LEU A 115 -6.09 11.98 11.68
CA LEU A 115 -5.81 11.12 12.80
C LEU A 115 -6.15 11.85 14.10
N PRO A 116 -6.99 11.26 14.97
CA PRO A 116 -7.32 11.88 16.24
C PRO A 116 -6.08 11.94 17.13
N HIS A 117 -6.01 12.97 17.97
CA HIS A 117 -5.06 12.99 19.06
C HIS A 117 -5.34 11.83 20.03
N TRP A 118 -4.31 11.28 20.66
CA TRP A 118 -4.43 10.11 21.56
C TRP A 118 -5.29 10.40 22.79
N ASP A 119 -5.27 11.64 23.28
CA ASP A 119 -6.21 12.16 24.28
C ASP A 119 -7.51 12.63 23.61
N ALA A 120 -8.63 12.00 24.00
CA ALA A 120 -9.96 12.29 23.48
C ALA A 120 -10.45 13.70 23.80
N GLU A 121 -10.03 14.31 24.92
CA GLU A 121 -10.38 15.69 25.25
C GLU A 121 -9.73 16.65 24.26
N VAL A 122 -8.45 16.43 23.98
CA VAL A 122 -7.68 17.22 23.01
C VAL A 122 -8.21 17.00 21.60
N ALA A 123 -8.51 15.75 21.22
CA ALA A 123 -9.01 15.41 19.88
C ALA A 123 -10.28 16.17 19.51
N ARG A 124 -11.19 16.39 20.47
CA ARG A 124 -12.44 17.16 20.24
C ARG A 124 -12.20 18.62 19.86
N GLY A 125 -11.02 19.17 20.13
CA GLY A 125 -10.63 20.51 19.73
C GLY A 125 -10.17 20.65 18.28
N TYR A 126 -9.97 19.54 17.56
CA TYR A 126 -9.44 19.53 16.19
C TYR A 126 -10.46 18.99 15.18
N PRO A 127 -10.36 19.40 13.90
CA PRO A 127 -11.14 18.80 12.82
C PRO A 127 -11.05 17.26 12.82
N GLN A 128 -12.17 16.63 12.48
CA GLN A 128 -12.31 15.19 12.37
C GLN A 128 -12.92 14.85 11.01
N GLY A 129 -12.62 13.67 10.49
CA GLY A 129 -13.18 13.18 9.23
C GLY A 129 -12.12 12.91 8.16
N ARG A 130 -12.58 12.75 6.91
CA ARG A 130 -11.71 12.52 5.74
C ARG A 130 -11.62 13.80 4.92
N HIS A 131 -10.46 14.00 4.31
CA HIS A 131 -10.30 15.01 3.26
C HIS A 131 -11.22 14.73 2.07
N VAL A 132 -11.61 15.77 1.33
CA VAL A 132 -12.51 15.69 0.16
C VAL A 132 -11.80 16.15 -1.13
N PRO A 133 -11.06 15.27 -1.82
CA PRO A 133 -10.38 15.63 -3.07
C PRO A 133 -11.40 15.98 -4.18
N PRO A 134 -11.00 16.81 -5.18
CA PRO A 134 -9.62 17.15 -5.50
C PRO A 134 -9.06 18.38 -4.78
N ASP A 135 -9.89 19.27 -4.25
CA ASP A 135 -9.44 20.55 -3.71
C ASP A 135 -8.96 20.44 -2.25
N ASP A 136 -9.51 19.51 -1.48
CA ASP A 136 -9.11 19.20 -0.12
C ASP A 136 -8.45 17.81 -0.06
N ILE A 137 -7.13 17.76 0.06
CA ILE A 137 -6.35 16.50 0.10
C ILE A 137 -5.61 16.37 1.43
N GLY A 138 -5.31 15.13 1.81
CA GLY A 138 -4.51 14.79 2.99
C GLY A 138 -3.01 15.13 2.87
N SER A 139 -2.70 16.38 2.52
CA SER A 139 -1.34 16.90 2.39
C SER A 139 -1.33 18.42 2.59
N ASN A 140 -0.30 18.95 3.26
CA ASN A 140 -0.07 20.38 3.37
C ASN A 140 0.40 21.02 2.05
N PHE A 141 0.87 20.22 1.09
CA PHE A 141 1.30 20.66 -0.23
C PHE A 141 0.42 20.04 -1.31
N TYR A 142 0.25 20.74 -2.43
CA TYR A 142 -0.52 20.25 -3.57
C TYR A 142 0.42 19.77 -4.69
N PRO A 143 0.35 18.49 -5.13
CA PRO A 143 1.18 17.99 -6.21
C PRO A 143 0.87 18.69 -7.55
N SER A 144 1.89 18.99 -8.34
CA SER A 144 1.69 19.58 -9.68
C SER A 144 0.92 18.67 -10.64
N LEU A 145 0.94 17.35 -10.41
CA LEU A 145 0.17 16.35 -11.15
C LEU A 145 -1.26 16.16 -10.59
N GLY A 146 -1.65 16.95 -9.58
CA GLY A 146 -2.94 16.82 -8.88
C GLY A 146 -3.05 15.52 -8.06
N PRO A 147 -4.27 15.16 -7.60
CA PRO A 147 -4.54 13.91 -6.89
C PRO A 147 -4.53 12.73 -7.89
N TYR A 148 -3.32 12.36 -8.29
CA TYR A 148 -3.07 11.35 -9.31
C TYR A 148 -3.35 9.92 -8.82
N SER A 149 -3.40 8.96 -9.75
CA SER A 149 -3.35 7.54 -9.42
C SER A 149 -1.95 7.00 -9.63
N SER A 150 -1.44 6.21 -8.68
CA SER A 150 -0.20 5.46 -8.84
C SER A 150 -0.30 4.37 -9.90
N ARG A 151 -1.52 4.03 -10.37
CA ARG A 151 -1.77 3.09 -11.47
C ARG A 151 -1.80 3.76 -12.85
N ASP A 152 -1.81 5.09 -12.91
CA ASP A 152 -1.74 5.82 -14.18
C ASP A 152 -0.32 5.75 -14.74
N THR A 153 -0.16 5.14 -15.92
CA THR A 153 1.15 4.96 -16.55
C THR A 153 1.80 6.29 -16.94
N SER A 154 1.00 7.33 -17.24
CA SER A 154 1.54 8.66 -17.56
C SER A 154 2.14 9.34 -16.33
N VAL A 155 1.56 9.11 -15.15
CA VAL A 155 2.08 9.59 -13.86
C VAL A 155 3.36 8.84 -13.51
N MET A 156 3.39 7.52 -13.71
CA MET A 156 4.60 6.72 -13.50
C MET A 156 5.75 7.21 -14.39
N GLU A 157 5.49 7.45 -15.67
CA GLU A 157 6.48 7.97 -16.60
C GLU A 157 7.01 9.35 -16.16
N ALA A 158 6.11 10.27 -15.76
CA ALA A 158 6.49 11.57 -15.25
C ALA A 158 7.36 11.47 -13.99
N HIS A 159 7.04 10.59 -13.03
CA HIS A 159 7.86 10.36 -11.85
C HIS A 159 9.24 9.79 -12.20
N MET A 160 9.34 8.84 -13.14
CA MET A 160 10.64 8.31 -13.57
C MET A 160 11.49 9.39 -14.25
N GLN A 161 10.89 10.30 -15.02
CA GLN A 161 11.58 11.46 -15.58
C GLN A 161 12.07 12.43 -14.49
N GLN A 162 11.29 12.65 -13.44
CA GLN A 162 11.70 13.46 -12.28
C GLN A 162 12.89 12.83 -11.55
N LEU A 163 12.88 11.51 -11.31
CA LEU A 163 14.00 10.79 -10.71
C LEU A 163 15.26 10.89 -11.56
N ARG A 164 15.14 10.65 -12.86
CA ARG A 164 16.23 10.81 -13.82
C ARG A 164 16.78 12.23 -13.84
N THR A 165 15.93 13.25 -13.73
CA THR A 165 16.35 14.66 -13.63
C THR A 165 17.13 14.92 -12.34
N ALA A 166 16.76 14.25 -11.24
CA ALA A 166 17.45 14.31 -9.95
C ALA A 166 18.71 13.43 -9.86
N ALA A 167 19.07 12.70 -10.93
CA ALA A 167 20.16 11.72 -10.96
C ALA A 167 20.01 10.59 -9.93
N ILE A 168 18.77 10.19 -9.64
CA ILE A 168 18.41 9.02 -8.82
C ILE A 168 18.18 7.83 -9.75
#